data_AF-A0A821D729-F1
#
_entry.id   AF-A0A821D729-F1
#
_cell.length_a   1.000
_cell.length_b   1.000
_cell.length_c   1.000
_cell.angle_alpha   90.00
_cell.angle_beta   90.00
_cell.angle_gamma   90.00
#
_symmetry.space_group_name_H-M   'P 1'
#
loop_
_entity.id
_entity.type
_entity.pdbx_description
1 polymer ?
#
loop_
_entity_poly.entity_id
_entity_poly.type
_entity_poly.pdbx_seq_one_letter_code
_entity_poly.pdbx_strand_id
1 'polypeptide(L)'
;MPKPNKRRSKGQNAVGRRWSSVQVSSSNESSNEEYSMDIDDKELPFNEKLFLIDIGDLAEMCKSKCDTKYLSTLLYMSLRYFNIKWEDVNEFLKNIGFMTAETSHKWATVFIKGDYEEFSNDLRGGKQTDSFYDTFPEIEADARAFVVQACSQKSADFKAADLAQFIDTKYYELTRIEKRTEDDLIRSERSCRLDLRRWGAKFEANSQRPYFEGHERNDVVEHRNEFINYFLTHKDFYYTITDGDTPMWNMPTQNPPRILICKCSNRSFFNIIAIMLFLCLPLLVHDESTFRSGEVSSKRWFFKENTPVFSKGRGRSHMVSDFLVEHPNGPFFELSEDEWKQAVAKHKPLGAPSDIDYVSRTATASINIGTDAYFDNDTILTQFERLFQMLEFKQSYKGHQIDIIVDNARTHTTKVYSLQDFRKGIGGQCPVEKIEYVDENGVRQVIDCYFKQGPNKGKSKGLVEICKDLGVKLPDKVTLAEIHEKISKHPALSKCKSK
;
A
#
# COMPACT_ATOMS: atom_id res chain seq x y z
N MET A 1 -30.76 -23.33 6.48
CA MET A 1 -30.09 -24.34 7.34
C MET A 1 -28.90 -24.93 6.58
N PRO A 2 -27.68 -24.93 7.14
CA PRO A 2 -26.51 -25.44 6.42
C PRO A 2 -26.56 -26.96 6.30
N LYS A 3 -26.26 -27.49 5.11
CA LYS A 3 -26.25 -28.93 4.84
C LYS A 3 -25.14 -29.63 5.64
N PRO A 4 -25.40 -30.80 6.25
CA PRO A 4 -24.37 -31.52 7.00
C PRO A 4 -23.25 -32.01 6.10
N ASN A 5 -22.04 -32.02 6.66
CA ASN A 5 -20.81 -32.47 6.02
C ASN A 5 -20.88 -33.97 5.63
N LYS A 6 -20.65 -34.29 4.34
CA LYS A 6 -20.75 -35.63 3.73
C LYS A 6 -19.90 -36.73 4.41
N ARG A 7 -18.94 -36.37 5.27
CA ARG A 7 -18.15 -37.34 6.04
C ARG A 7 -18.88 -37.87 7.29
N ARG A 8 -19.80 -37.09 7.88
CA ARG A 8 -20.52 -37.49 9.10
C ARG A 8 -21.64 -38.50 8.83
N SER A 9 -22.22 -38.47 7.63
CA SER A 9 -23.28 -39.40 7.20
C SER A 9 -22.78 -40.81 6.86
N LYS A 10 -21.50 -40.97 6.51
CA LYS A 10 -20.92 -42.30 6.23
C LYS A 10 -20.66 -43.12 7.49
N GLY A 11 -20.34 -42.48 8.62
CA GLY A 11 -20.15 -43.16 9.91
C GLY A 11 -21.45 -43.70 10.51
N GLN A 12 -22.54 -42.91 10.43
CA GLN A 12 -23.85 -43.33 10.95
C GLN A 12 -24.47 -44.50 10.17
N ASN A 13 -24.20 -44.60 8.85
CA ASN A 13 -24.67 -45.71 8.02
C ASN A 13 -23.93 -47.04 8.27
N ALA A 14 -22.71 -47.01 8.81
CA ALA A 14 -21.97 -48.23 9.16
C ALA A 14 -22.49 -48.84 10.48
N VAL A 15 -22.83 -48.01 11.46
CA VAL A 15 -23.42 -48.44 12.73
C VAL A 15 -24.84 -48.99 12.51
N GLY A 16 -25.65 -48.36 11.65
CA GLY A 16 -27.02 -48.81 11.37
C GLY A 16 -27.14 -50.17 10.66
N ARG A 17 -26.14 -50.59 9.87
CA ARG A 17 -26.15 -51.91 9.20
C ARG A 17 -25.73 -53.06 10.10
N ARG A 18 -25.09 -52.79 11.23
CA ARG A 18 -24.51 -53.83 12.12
C ARG A 18 -25.51 -54.35 13.17
N TRP A 19 -26.57 -53.58 13.45
CA TRP A 19 -27.59 -53.91 14.46
C TRP A 19 -28.90 -54.50 13.88
N SER A 20 -29.01 -54.66 12.56
CA SER A 20 -30.23 -55.16 11.92
C SER A 20 -30.26 -56.67 11.64
N SER A 21 -29.20 -57.42 11.97
CA SER A 21 -29.10 -58.85 11.59
C SER A 21 -28.88 -59.83 12.75
N VAL A 22 -29.13 -59.42 14.00
CA VAL A 22 -29.13 -60.35 15.14
C VAL A 22 -30.58 -60.65 15.52
N GLN A 23 -31.12 -61.76 15.01
CA GLN A 23 -32.33 -62.34 15.57
C GLN A 23 -31.97 -62.97 16.91
N VAL A 24 -32.36 -62.30 17.99
CA VAL A 24 -32.36 -62.87 19.33
C VAL A 24 -33.56 -63.82 19.42
N SER A 25 -33.31 -65.12 19.29
CA SER A 25 -34.26 -66.15 19.69
C SER A 25 -34.16 -66.32 21.20
N SER A 26 -35.20 -65.90 21.91
CA SER A 26 -35.37 -66.14 23.34
C SER A 26 -35.75 -67.60 23.58
N SER A 27 -34.93 -68.34 24.31
CA SER A 27 -35.35 -69.55 25.02
C SER A 27 -34.89 -69.45 26.47
N ASN A 28 -35.87 -69.24 27.36
CA ASN A 28 -35.76 -69.55 28.77
C ASN A 28 -35.68 -71.07 28.91
N GLU A 29 -34.67 -71.59 29.59
CA GLU A 29 -34.85 -72.69 30.55
C GLU A 29 -33.62 -72.83 31.43
N SER A 30 -33.87 -72.97 32.72
CA SER A 30 -32.87 -73.13 33.77
C SER A 30 -32.46 -74.58 33.91
N SER A 31 -31.17 -74.85 34.06
CA SER A 31 -30.69 -75.94 34.94
C SER A 31 -29.21 -75.74 35.25
N ASN A 32 -28.86 -75.99 36.51
CA ASN A 32 -27.50 -76.07 37.02
C ASN A 32 -26.87 -77.36 36.51
N GLU A 33 -25.86 -77.25 35.65
CA GLU A 33 -24.88 -78.33 35.43
C GLU A 33 -23.46 -77.77 35.41
N GLU A 34 -22.64 -78.39 36.23
CA GLU A 34 -21.21 -78.15 36.44
C GLU A 34 -20.45 -78.58 35.18
N TYR A 35 -20.06 -77.60 34.35
CA TYR A 35 -19.30 -77.85 33.13
C TYR A 35 -17.80 -77.90 33.43
N SER A 36 -17.23 -79.10 33.50
CA SER A 36 -15.81 -79.31 33.21
C SER A 36 -15.62 -79.19 31.69
N MET A 37 -15.08 -78.07 31.22
CA MET A 37 -14.64 -77.97 29.83
C MET A 37 -13.24 -78.57 29.70
N ASP A 38 -13.18 -79.80 29.19
CA ASP A 38 -12.04 -80.23 28.39
C ASP A 38 -11.98 -79.33 27.15
N ILE A 39 -11.15 -78.30 27.22
CA ILE A 39 -10.87 -77.43 26.07
C ILE A 39 -9.97 -78.24 25.13
N ASP A 40 -10.61 -78.84 24.14
CA ASP A 40 -9.96 -79.32 22.93
C ASP A 40 -9.31 -78.09 22.28
N ASP A 41 -7.99 -77.96 22.44
CA ASP A 41 -7.15 -76.79 22.17
C ASP A 41 -6.96 -76.58 20.65
N LYS A 42 -8.06 -76.59 19.91
CA LYS A 42 -8.10 -76.15 18.51
C LYS A 42 -7.85 -74.66 18.54
N GLU A 43 -6.71 -74.25 17.98
CA GLU A 43 -6.39 -72.85 17.79
C GLU A 43 -7.50 -72.16 16.99
N LEU A 44 -8.48 -71.59 17.70
CA LEU A 44 -9.44 -70.68 17.11
C LEU A 44 -8.65 -69.56 16.41
N PRO A 45 -9.00 -69.22 15.17
CA PRO A 45 -8.34 -68.15 14.45
C PRO A 45 -8.42 -66.85 15.27
N PHE A 46 -7.40 -66.01 15.17
CA PHE A 46 -7.20 -64.85 16.05
C PHE A 46 -8.39 -63.87 16.07
N ASN A 47 -9.19 -63.82 15.01
CA ASN A 47 -10.44 -63.06 14.95
C ASN A 47 -11.51 -63.54 15.97
N GLU A 48 -11.38 -64.75 16.50
CA GLU A 48 -12.31 -65.38 17.44
C GLU A 48 -11.74 -65.49 18.88
N LYS A 49 -10.43 -65.36 19.06
CA LYS A 49 -9.78 -65.35 20.39
C LYS A 49 -9.78 -63.95 21.00
N LEU A 50 -10.72 -63.70 21.92
CA LEU A 50 -10.80 -62.55 22.83
C LEU A 50 -10.97 -61.14 22.20
N PHE A 51 -12.12 -60.55 22.49
CA PHE A 51 -12.44 -59.11 22.59
C PHE A 51 -11.94 -58.14 21.51
N LEU A 52 -11.52 -58.54 20.31
CA LEU A 52 -11.21 -57.56 19.25
C LEU A 52 -12.43 -56.69 18.90
N ILE A 53 -13.62 -57.29 18.94
CA ILE A 53 -14.88 -56.58 18.74
C ILE A 53 -15.09 -55.57 19.87
N ASP A 54 -14.96 -55.99 21.13
CA ASP A 54 -15.16 -55.11 22.29
C ASP A 54 -14.06 -54.06 22.46
N ILE A 55 -12.82 -54.38 22.09
CA ILE A 55 -11.70 -53.44 21.99
C ILE A 55 -11.98 -52.42 20.89
N GLY A 56 -12.55 -52.86 19.76
CA GLY A 56 -12.99 -51.98 18.68
C GLY A 56 -14.10 -51.03 19.13
N ASP A 57 -15.10 -51.55 19.84
CA ASP A 57 -16.23 -50.76 20.35
C ASP A 57 -15.78 -49.78 21.45
N LEU A 58 -14.90 -50.22 22.37
CA LEU A 58 -14.30 -49.36 23.38
C LEU A 58 -13.42 -48.27 22.75
N ALA A 59 -12.61 -48.62 21.74
CA ALA A 59 -11.80 -47.68 21.00
C ALA A 59 -12.68 -46.64 20.27
N GLU A 60 -13.80 -47.05 19.69
CA GLU A 60 -14.79 -46.15 19.07
C GLU A 60 -15.39 -45.18 20.10
N MET A 61 -15.74 -45.66 21.29
CA MET A 61 -16.23 -44.80 22.38
C MET A 61 -15.19 -43.77 22.81
N CYS A 62 -13.91 -44.18 22.86
CA CYS A 62 -12.79 -43.32 23.24
C CYS A 62 -12.42 -42.27 22.19
N LYS A 63 -12.76 -42.46 20.90
CA LYS A 63 -12.48 -41.49 19.82
C LYS A 63 -13.02 -40.09 20.09
N SER A 64 -14.10 -39.98 20.86
CA SER A 64 -14.71 -38.70 21.20
C SER A 64 -13.92 -37.90 22.27
N LYS A 65 -13.03 -38.56 23.01
CA LYS A 65 -12.32 -37.99 24.17
C LYS A 65 -10.80 -37.97 24.01
N CYS A 66 -10.24 -38.76 23.09
CA CYS A 66 -8.81 -38.87 22.89
C CYS A 66 -8.46 -38.82 21.40
N ASP A 67 -7.34 -38.19 21.05
CA ASP A 67 -6.93 -38.08 19.66
C ASP A 67 -6.57 -39.45 19.07
N THR A 68 -7.00 -39.67 17.83
CA THR A 68 -6.86 -40.96 17.13
C THR A 68 -5.40 -41.42 17.06
N LYS A 69 -4.43 -40.50 17.04
CA LYS A 69 -3.00 -40.81 17.08
C LYS A 69 -2.62 -41.59 18.34
N TYR A 70 -3.04 -41.11 19.51
CA TYR A 70 -2.73 -41.70 20.80
C TYR A 70 -3.40 -43.07 20.95
N LEU A 71 -4.70 -43.14 20.64
CA LEU A 71 -5.45 -44.39 20.71
C LEU A 71 -4.91 -45.45 19.75
N SER A 72 -4.57 -45.08 18.50
CA SER A 72 -4.01 -46.04 17.55
C SER A 72 -2.63 -46.52 17.99
N THR A 73 -1.80 -45.64 18.55
CA THR A 73 -0.45 -46.00 19.02
C THR A 73 -0.50 -46.92 20.24
N LEU A 74 -1.33 -46.61 21.23
CA LEU A 74 -1.52 -47.46 22.42
C LEU A 74 -2.09 -48.83 22.03
N LEU A 75 -3.11 -48.84 21.19
CA LEU A 75 -3.75 -50.08 20.75
C LEU A 75 -2.78 -50.95 19.93
N TYR A 76 -2.00 -50.33 19.05
CA TYR A 76 -0.90 -51.00 18.35
C TYR A 76 0.10 -51.63 19.33
N MET A 77 0.59 -50.87 20.32
CA MET A 77 1.55 -51.37 21.31
C MET A 77 0.98 -52.56 22.10
N SER A 78 -0.27 -52.48 22.54
CA SER A 78 -0.95 -53.56 23.26
C SER A 78 -1.09 -54.82 22.41
N LEU A 79 -1.54 -54.70 21.16
CA LEU A 79 -1.67 -55.87 20.26
C LEU A 79 -0.31 -56.49 19.95
N ARG A 80 0.74 -55.69 19.78
CA ARG A 80 2.10 -56.20 19.60
C ARG A 80 2.66 -56.87 20.85
N TYR A 81 2.31 -56.38 22.04
CA TYR A 81 2.67 -57.01 23.31
C TYR A 81 2.10 -58.42 23.45
N PHE A 82 0.88 -58.66 22.94
CA PHE A 82 0.27 -59.99 22.88
C PHE A 82 0.75 -60.85 21.70
N ASN A 83 1.87 -60.50 21.05
CA ASN A 83 2.46 -61.22 19.92
C ASN A 83 1.54 -61.38 18.69
N ILE A 84 0.60 -60.46 18.49
CA ILE A 84 -0.30 -60.50 17.32
C ILE A 84 0.47 -60.13 16.06
N LYS A 85 0.29 -60.90 14.97
CA LYS A 85 1.00 -60.69 13.69
C LYS A 85 0.72 -59.30 13.13
N TRP A 86 1.70 -58.77 12.39
CA TRP A 86 1.66 -57.38 11.95
C TRP A 86 0.50 -57.12 10.98
N GLU A 87 0.23 -58.09 10.11
CA GLU A 87 -0.84 -58.07 9.13
C GLU A 87 -2.21 -57.96 9.82
N ASP A 88 -2.43 -58.79 10.85
CA ASP A 88 -3.66 -58.82 11.64
C ASP A 88 -3.87 -57.50 12.40
N VAL A 89 -2.81 -56.94 12.99
CA VAL A 89 -2.87 -55.62 13.64
C VAL A 89 -3.23 -54.53 12.64
N ASN A 90 -2.62 -54.55 11.45
CA ASN A 90 -2.87 -53.55 10.43
C ASN A 90 -4.31 -53.62 9.89
N GLU A 91 -4.82 -54.83 9.65
CA GLU A 91 -6.20 -55.05 9.22
C GLU A 91 -7.19 -54.60 10.31
N PHE A 92 -6.95 -54.98 11.56
CA PHE A 92 -7.77 -54.57 12.69
C PHE A 92 -7.85 -53.05 12.85
N LEU A 93 -6.71 -52.36 12.87
CA LEU A 93 -6.66 -50.90 12.99
C LEU A 93 -7.37 -50.20 11.82
N LYS A 94 -7.22 -50.71 10.59
CA LYS A 94 -7.96 -50.19 9.42
C LYS A 94 -9.46 -50.37 9.58
N ASN A 95 -9.91 -51.53 10.04
CA ASN A 95 -11.32 -51.87 10.20
C ASN A 95 -12.03 -50.95 11.20
N ILE A 96 -11.32 -50.51 12.25
CA ILE A 96 -11.83 -49.54 13.23
C ILE A 96 -11.54 -48.08 12.85
N GLY A 97 -11.00 -47.79 11.66
CA GLY A 97 -10.75 -46.43 11.18
C GLY A 97 -9.61 -45.69 11.91
N PHE A 98 -8.62 -46.44 12.40
CA PHE A 98 -7.40 -45.94 13.04
C PHE A 98 -6.23 -45.81 12.04
N MET A 99 -5.07 -45.34 12.53
CA MET A 99 -3.85 -45.28 11.72
C MET A 99 -3.36 -46.69 11.33
N THR A 100 -2.63 -46.82 10.22
CA THR A 100 -2.03 -48.11 9.83
C THR A 100 -1.06 -48.61 10.90
N ALA A 101 -0.77 -49.92 10.91
CA ALA A 101 0.22 -50.49 11.84
C ALA A 101 1.60 -49.83 11.66
N GLU A 102 2.00 -49.53 10.43
CA GLU A 102 3.24 -48.80 10.12
C GLU A 102 3.31 -47.42 10.74
N THR A 103 2.24 -46.62 10.57
CA THR A 103 2.18 -45.27 11.14
C THR A 103 2.16 -45.33 12.67
N SER A 104 1.38 -46.27 13.24
CA SER A 104 1.29 -46.47 14.69
C SER A 104 2.61 -46.97 15.28
N HIS A 105 3.37 -47.79 14.55
CA HIS A 105 4.71 -48.26 14.95
C HIS A 105 5.74 -47.13 14.99
N LYS A 106 5.72 -46.24 13.98
CA LYS A 106 6.56 -45.03 13.99
C LYS A 106 6.32 -44.22 15.26
N TRP A 107 5.06 -43.95 15.58
CA TRP A 107 4.70 -43.19 16.78
C TRP A 107 4.98 -43.94 18.08
N ALA A 108 4.81 -45.26 18.11
CA ALA A 108 5.20 -46.09 19.25
C ALA A 108 6.71 -46.00 19.51
N THR A 109 7.52 -45.94 18.46
CA THR A 109 8.98 -45.79 18.57
C THR A 109 9.36 -44.43 19.15
N VAL A 110 8.72 -43.35 18.72
CA VAL A 110 8.91 -41.99 19.28
C VAL A 110 8.50 -41.98 20.76
N PHE A 111 7.35 -42.57 21.08
CA PHE A 111 6.85 -42.68 22.45
C PHE A 111 7.79 -43.47 23.37
N ILE A 112 8.29 -44.62 22.94
CA ILE A 112 9.23 -45.46 23.70
C ILE A 112 10.58 -44.76 23.91
N LYS A 113 11.03 -43.94 22.95
CA LYS A 113 12.24 -43.12 23.07
C LYS A 113 12.11 -41.95 24.03
N GLY A 114 10.91 -41.67 24.54
CA GLY A 114 10.66 -40.57 25.47
C GLY A 114 10.59 -39.20 24.82
N ASP A 115 10.48 -39.11 23.49
CA ASP A 115 10.28 -37.84 22.79
C ASP A 115 8.80 -37.45 22.81
N TYR A 116 8.36 -37.04 24.00
CA TYR A 116 6.97 -36.69 24.24
C TYR A 116 6.56 -35.39 23.53
N GLU A 117 7.51 -34.50 23.21
CA GLU A 117 7.20 -33.27 22.46
C GLU A 117 6.86 -33.60 21.00
N GLU A 118 7.67 -34.42 20.32
CA GLU A 118 7.35 -34.90 18.97
C GLU A 118 6.06 -35.72 18.95
N PHE A 119 5.87 -36.58 19.96
CA PHE A 119 4.66 -37.38 20.10
C PHE A 119 3.41 -36.54 20.40
N SER A 120 3.51 -35.47 21.21
CA SER A 120 2.36 -34.66 21.61
C SER A 120 1.96 -33.60 20.59
N ASN A 121 2.91 -33.12 19.79
CA ASN A 121 2.62 -32.23 18.70
C ASN A 121 1.83 -32.97 17.62
N ASP A 122 0.51 -32.77 17.60
CA ASP A 122 -0.34 -33.21 16.50
C ASP A 122 0.04 -32.36 15.29
N LEU A 123 0.96 -32.88 14.47
CA LEU A 123 1.45 -32.31 13.21
C LEU A 123 0.33 -32.20 12.15
N ARG A 124 -0.86 -31.70 12.53
CA ARG A 124 -1.89 -31.15 11.62
C ARG A 124 -1.44 -29.83 10.98
N GLY A 125 -0.14 -29.72 10.71
CA GLY A 125 0.49 -28.79 9.79
C GLY A 125 1.22 -29.52 8.66
N GLY A 126 0.70 -30.65 8.19
CA GLY A 126 1.17 -31.35 6.99
C GLY A 126 2.27 -32.38 7.25
N LYS A 127 2.23 -33.48 6.50
CA LYS A 127 3.40 -34.33 6.33
C LYS A 127 4.59 -33.41 6.01
N GLN A 128 5.70 -33.51 6.72
CA GLN A 128 6.99 -33.38 6.05
C GLN A 128 7.09 -34.59 5.11
N THR A 129 6.38 -34.52 3.98
CA THR A 129 7.01 -34.97 2.75
C THR A 129 8.23 -34.08 2.63
N ASP A 130 9.40 -34.67 2.38
CA ASP A 130 10.61 -33.93 2.03
C ASP A 130 10.19 -32.74 1.18
N SER A 131 10.53 -31.54 1.65
CA SER A 131 10.21 -30.33 0.92
C SER A 131 10.74 -30.52 -0.51
N PHE A 132 10.04 -30.02 -1.52
CA PHE A 132 10.54 -30.08 -2.90
C PHE A 132 12.02 -29.66 -2.99
N TYR A 133 12.45 -28.71 -2.16
CA TYR A 133 13.83 -28.23 -2.10
C TYR A 133 14.77 -29.15 -1.30
N ASP A 134 14.26 -30.05 -0.46
CA ASP A 134 15.05 -31.09 0.18
C ASP A 134 15.51 -32.13 -0.86
N THR A 135 14.70 -32.35 -1.91
CA THR A 135 15.07 -33.20 -3.06
C THR A 135 15.86 -32.42 -4.12
N PHE A 136 15.63 -31.11 -4.26
CA PHE A 136 16.26 -30.25 -5.27
C PHE A 136 16.83 -28.95 -4.67
N PRO A 137 17.89 -29.04 -3.84
CA PRO A 137 18.45 -27.86 -3.17
C PRO A 137 19.08 -26.86 -4.13
N GLU A 138 19.59 -27.31 -5.28
CA GLU A 138 20.17 -26.45 -6.32
C GLU A 138 19.12 -25.54 -6.94
N ILE A 139 17.91 -26.06 -7.17
CA ILE A 139 16.78 -25.27 -7.66
C ILE A 139 16.38 -24.21 -6.63
N GLU A 140 16.46 -24.50 -5.33
CA GLU A 140 16.19 -23.49 -4.29
C GLU A 140 17.18 -22.33 -4.35
N ALA A 141 18.47 -22.62 -4.46
CA ALA A 141 19.52 -21.62 -4.51
C ALA A 141 19.34 -20.69 -5.73
N ASP A 142 19.11 -21.27 -6.90
CA ASP A 142 18.87 -20.53 -8.15
C ASP A 142 17.57 -19.71 -8.08
N ALA A 143 16.50 -20.29 -7.54
CA ALA A 143 15.23 -19.61 -7.40
C ALA A 143 15.34 -18.42 -6.44
N ARG A 144 16.04 -18.56 -5.31
CA ARG A 144 16.30 -17.44 -4.39
C ARG A 144 17.08 -16.33 -5.08
N ALA A 145 18.13 -16.66 -5.82
CA ALA A 145 18.92 -15.67 -6.57
C ALA A 145 18.06 -14.93 -7.61
N PHE A 146 17.25 -15.67 -8.38
CA PHE A 146 16.31 -15.11 -9.34
C PHE A 146 15.32 -14.14 -8.69
N VAL A 147 14.69 -14.51 -7.58
CA VAL A 147 13.75 -13.64 -6.87
C VAL A 147 14.43 -12.39 -6.32
N VAL A 148 15.61 -12.52 -5.71
CA VAL A 148 16.36 -11.36 -5.20
C VAL A 148 16.69 -10.39 -6.33
N GLN A 149 17.16 -10.90 -7.47
CA GLN A 149 17.45 -10.08 -8.64
C GLN A 149 16.18 -9.41 -9.19
N ALA A 150 15.09 -10.16 -9.37
CA ALA A 150 13.83 -9.66 -9.92
C ALA A 150 13.16 -8.62 -8.99
N CYS A 151 13.13 -8.86 -7.67
CA CYS A 151 12.60 -7.92 -6.69
C CYS A 151 13.45 -6.65 -6.56
N SER A 152 14.74 -6.72 -6.92
CA SER A 152 15.65 -5.57 -6.93
C SER A 152 15.52 -4.71 -8.20
N GLN A 153 14.72 -5.13 -9.18
CA GLN A 153 14.47 -4.32 -10.38
C GLN A 153 13.53 -3.15 -10.10
N LYS A 154 13.71 -2.05 -10.85
CA LYS A 154 12.89 -0.83 -10.74
C LYS A 154 11.48 -0.99 -11.32
N SER A 155 11.27 -1.94 -12.24
CA SER A 155 10.00 -2.17 -12.94
C SER A 155 8.89 -2.71 -12.04
N ALA A 156 9.25 -3.37 -10.92
CA ALA A 156 8.31 -3.89 -9.92
C ALA A 156 7.18 -4.78 -10.50
N ASP A 157 7.44 -5.44 -11.61
CA ASP A 157 6.53 -6.28 -12.37
C ASP A 157 6.55 -7.76 -11.96
N PHE A 158 7.53 -8.15 -11.15
CA PHE A 158 7.70 -9.52 -10.66
C PHE A 158 6.48 -10.05 -9.89
N LYS A 159 6.00 -11.23 -10.31
CA LYS A 159 4.90 -11.99 -9.75
C LYS A 159 5.37 -13.37 -9.29
N ALA A 160 4.59 -14.00 -8.41
CA ALA A 160 4.83 -15.38 -8.01
C ALA A 160 4.69 -16.39 -9.19
N ALA A 161 3.99 -15.99 -10.26
CA ALA A 161 3.89 -16.78 -11.48
C ALA A 161 5.23 -16.87 -12.22
N ASP A 162 6.02 -15.80 -12.20
CA ASP A 162 7.35 -15.76 -12.81
C ASP A 162 8.30 -16.72 -12.09
N LEU A 163 8.22 -16.80 -10.75
CA LEU A 163 8.94 -17.79 -9.95
C LEU A 163 8.51 -19.22 -10.28
N ALA A 164 7.21 -19.45 -10.45
CA ALA A 164 6.69 -20.77 -10.78
C ALA A 164 7.20 -21.25 -12.15
N GLN A 165 7.20 -20.38 -13.16
CA GLN A 165 7.77 -20.65 -14.49
C GLN A 165 9.28 -20.89 -14.43
N PHE A 166 9.99 -20.12 -13.62
CA PHE A 166 11.43 -20.30 -13.41
C PHE A 166 11.76 -21.68 -12.82
N ILE A 167 11.06 -22.07 -11.75
CA ILE A 167 11.25 -23.38 -11.09
C ILE A 167 10.90 -24.52 -12.03
N ASP A 168 9.80 -24.38 -12.78
CA ASP A 168 9.39 -25.38 -13.78
C ASP A 168 10.47 -25.60 -14.84
N THR A 169 11.00 -24.52 -15.41
CA THR A 169 12.10 -24.56 -16.39
C THR A 169 13.34 -25.27 -15.80
N LYS A 170 13.77 -24.85 -14.61
CA LYS A 170 14.95 -25.41 -13.94
C LYS A 170 14.81 -26.89 -13.60
N TYR A 171 13.61 -27.32 -13.21
CA TYR A 171 13.32 -28.72 -12.90
C TYR A 171 13.51 -29.63 -14.12
N TYR A 172 12.98 -29.24 -15.28
CA TYR A 172 13.12 -30.04 -16.50
C TYR A 172 14.54 -29.99 -17.07
N GLU A 173 15.24 -28.85 -16.95
CA GLU A 173 16.67 -28.75 -17.28
C GLU A 173 17.52 -29.74 -16.45
N LEU A 174 17.27 -29.81 -15.14
CA LEU A 174 18.06 -30.63 -14.20
C LEU A 174 17.75 -32.13 -14.36
N THR A 175 16.47 -32.48 -14.50
CA THR A 175 16.02 -33.90 -14.54
C THR A 175 16.09 -34.51 -15.93
N ARG A 176 16.17 -33.70 -16.99
CA ARG A 176 16.10 -34.11 -18.41
C ARG A 176 14.83 -34.88 -18.78
N ILE A 177 13.76 -34.72 -18.01
CA ILE A 177 12.44 -35.29 -18.31
C ILE A 177 11.77 -34.39 -19.36
N GLU A 178 11.10 -34.98 -20.34
CA GLU A 178 10.30 -34.22 -21.30
C GLU A 178 8.96 -33.78 -20.67
N LYS A 179 8.65 -32.48 -20.77
CA LYS A 179 7.40 -31.90 -20.29
C LYS A 179 6.23 -32.39 -21.15
N ARG A 180 5.24 -33.03 -20.52
CA ARG A 180 4.11 -33.66 -21.23
C ARG A 180 3.01 -32.68 -21.63
N THR A 181 2.81 -31.62 -20.87
CA THR A 181 1.74 -30.63 -21.00
C THR A 181 2.32 -29.25 -20.71
N GLU A 182 2.08 -28.24 -21.56
CA GLU A 182 2.63 -26.90 -21.34
C GLU A 182 2.04 -26.19 -20.10
N ASP A 183 0.78 -26.49 -19.78
CA ASP A 183 0.02 -25.81 -18.73
C ASP A 183 0.34 -26.28 -17.30
N ASP A 184 0.92 -27.48 -17.13
CA ASP A 184 1.19 -28.01 -15.79
C ASP A 184 2.54 -27.53 -15.28
N LEU A 185 2.51 -26.71 -14.22
CA LEU A 185 3.68 -26.27 -13.50
C LEU A 185 4.05 -27.27 -12.40
N ILE A 186 5.33 -27.64 -12.32
CA ILE A 186 5.88 -28.49 -11.23
C ILE A 186 5.53 -27.91 -9.86
N ARG A 187 5.54 -26.58 -9.76
CA ARG A 187 5.19 -25.86 -8.55
C ARG A 187 4.16 -24.79 -8.84
N SER A 188 3.02 -24.85 -8.16
CA SER A 188 1.94 -23.87 -8.38
C SER A 188 2.31 -22.47 -7.89
N GLU A 189 1.71 -21.43 -8.50
CA GLU A 189 1.88 -20.04 -8.07
C GLU A 189 1.60 -19.85 -6.58
N ARG A 190 0.55 -20.52 -6.05
CA ARG A 190 0.19 -20.47 -4.63
C ARG A 190 1.32 -20.98 -3.73
N SER A 191 2.01 -22.04 -4.14
CA SER A 191 3.15 -22.59 -3.39
C SER A 191 4.35 -21.65 -3.46
N CYS A 192 4.60 -21.06 -4.62
CA CYS A 192 5.65 -20.05 -4.80
C CYS A 192 5.42 -18.81 -3.91
N ARG A 193 4.19 -18.38 -3.69
CA ARG A 193 3.88 -17.29 -2.71
C ARG A 193 4.26 -17.66 -1.28
N LEU A 194 4.16 -18.94 -0.89
CA LEU A 194 4.59 -19.40 0.42
C LEU A 194 6.12 -19.41 0.52
N ASP A 195 6.81 -19.81 -0.54
CA ASP A 195 8.27 -19.80 -0.59
C ASP A 195 8.83 -18.39 -0.49
N LEU A 196 8.26 -17.44 -1.25
CA LEU A 196 8.62 -16.04 -1.16
C LEU A 196 8.57 -15.54 0.29
N ARG A 197 7.50 -15.86 1.03
CA ARG A 197 7.38 -15.52 2.46
C ARG A 197 8.41 -16.24 3.33
N ARG A 198 8.65 -17.53 3.09
CA ARG A 198 9.66 -18.32 3.81
C ARG A 198 11.07 -17.76 3.62
N TRP A 199 11.37 -17.24 2.43
CA TRP A 199 12.64 -16.59 2.12
C TRP A 199 12.73 -15.16 2.65
N GLY A 200 11.67 -14.63 3.28
CA GLY A 200 11.66 -13.30 3.89
C GLY A 200 11.15 -12.18 2.98
N ALA A 201 10.63 -12.50 1.79
CA ALA A 201 9.97 -11.52 0.94
C ALA A 201 8.60 -11.15 1.51
N LYS A 202 8.25 -9.86 1.42
CA LYS A 202 6.95 -9.35 1.84
C LYS A 202 6.17 -8.83 0.64
N PHE A 203 4.86 -9.05 0.66
CA PHE A 203 3.95 -8.52 -0.35
C PHE A 203 3.17 -7.34 0.24
N GLU A 204 3.74 -6.14 0.16
CA GLU A 204 3.14 -4.94 0.74
C GLU A 204 2.81 -3.91 -0.34
N ALA A 205 2.02 -2.91 0.06
CA ALA A 205 1.75 -1.75 -0.77
C ALA A 205 3.05 -0.99 -1.03
N ASN A 206 3.19 -0.46 -2.23
CA ASN A 206 4.33 0.34 -2.63
C ASN A 206 4.30 1.72 -1.96
N SER A 207 4.64 1.77 -0.67
CA SER A 207 4.61 2.98 0.16
C SER A 207 5.96 3.71 0.23
N GLN A 208 7.06 3.06 -0.14
CA GLN A 208 8.38 3.69 -0.10
C GLN A 208 8.55 4.68 -1.25
N ARG A 209 8.07 5.91 -1.03
CA ARG A 209 8.37 7.04 -1.91
C ARG A 209 9.71 7.63 -1.48
N PRO A 210 10.66 7.88 -2.41
CA PRO A 210 11.97 8.47 -2.10
C PRO A 210 11.91 9.88 -1.51
N TYR A 211 10.72 10.50 -1.44
CA TYR A 211 10.52 11.87 -0.99
C TYR A 211 10.29 12.01 0.51
N PHE A 212 10.26 10.93 1.29
CA PHE A 212 10.00 11.00 2.73
C PHE A 212 11.25 11.28 3.59
N GLU A 213 12.46 11.16 3.04
CA GLU A 213 13.69 11.48 3.77
C GLU A 213 13.78 12.98 4.06
N GLY A 214 13.90 13.33 5.35
CA GLY A 214 14.00 14.72 5.82
C GLY A 214 12.75 15.28 6.50
N HIS A 215 11.59 14.62 6.39
CA HIS A 215 10.35 15.04 7.07
C HIS A 215 10.39 14.91 8.60
N GLU A 216 11.33 14.13 9.13
CA GLU A 216 11.54 13.89 10.56
C GLU A 216 12.64 14.76 11.17
N ARG A 217 13.26 15.65 10.40
CA ARG A 217 14.24 16.60 10.95
C ARG A 217 13.56 17.50 11.98
N ASN A 218 14.24 17.80 13.08
CA ASN A 218 13.69 18.58 14.19
C ASN A 218 13.14 19.95 13.74
N ASP A 219 13.86 20.67 12.86
CA ASP A 219 13.42 21.97 12.34
C ASP A 219 12.16 21.87 11.48
N VAL A 220 12.04 20.79 10.69
CA VAL A 220 10.84 20.51 9.90
C VAL A 220 9.66 20.14 10.80
N VAL A 221 9.90 19.36 11.85
CA VAL A 221 8.88 18.99 12.84
C VAL A 221 8.39 20.22 13.60
N GLU A 222 9.29 21.11 14.02
CA GLU A 222 8.96 22.37 14.68
C GLU A 222 8.06 23.25 13.80
N HIS A 223 8.44 23.49 12.54
CA HIS A 223 7.60 24.23 11.59
C HIS A 223 6.24 23.59 11.33
N ARG A 224 6.16 22.25 11.27
CA ARG A 224 4.86 21.55 11.15
C ARG A 224 3.98 21.78 12.37
N ASN A 225 4.55 21.81 13.57
CA ASN A 225 3.82 22.09 14.79
C ASN A 225 3.31 23.53 14.81
N GLU A 226 4.13 24.51 14.40
CA GLU A 226 3.70 25.91 14.24
C GLU A 226 2.51 26.02 13.26
N PHE A 227 2.63 25.36 12.11
CA PHE A 227 1.59 25.33 11.10
C PHE A 227 0.29 24.70 11.60
N ILE A 228 0.35 23.56 12.29
CA ILE A 228 -0.84 22.93 12.90
C ILE A 228 -1.45 23.83 13.99
N ASN A 229 -0.61 24.44 14.83
CA ASN A 229 -1.06 25.34 15.90
C ASN A 229 -1.80 26.56 15.35
N TYR A 230 -1.39 27.11 14.20
CA TYR A 230 -2.13 28.18 13.52
C TYR A 230 -3.59 27.75 13.25
N PHE A 231 -3.82 26.58 12.67
CA PHE A 231 -5.20 26.13 12.43
C PHE A 231 -5.93 25.80 13.73
N LEU A 232 -5.26 25.21 14.73
CA LEU A 232 -5.91 24.83 16.00
C LEU A 232 -6.45 26.05 16.74
N THR A 233 -5.67 27.13 16.72
CA THR A 233 -6.03 28.42 17.33
C THR A 233 -7.13 29.16 16.55
N HIS A 234 -7.32 28.85 15.27
CA HIS A 234 -8.33 29.48 14.40
C HIS A 234 -9.49 28.54 14.04
N LYS A 235 -9.59 27.35 14.66
CA LYS A 235 -10.58 26.32 14.31
C LYS A 235 -12.03 26.84 14.30
N ASP A 236 -12.34 27.78 15.19
CA ASP A 236 -13.69 28.34 15.36
C ASP A 236 -14.10 29.31 14.22
N PHE A 237 -13.16 29.69 13.35
CA PHE A 237 -13.42 30.45 12.14
C PHE A 237 -13.72 29.55 10.93
N TYR A 238 -13.40 28.25 10.97
CA TYR A 238 -13.55 27.35 9.82
C TYR A 238 -14.81 26.48 9.91
N TYR A 239 -15.26 26.02 8.75
CA TYR A 239 -16.20 24.91 8.66
C TYR A 239 -15.50 23.61 9.07
N THR A 240 -16.14 22.83 9.93
CA THR A 240 -15.60 21.52 10.34
C THR A 240 -16.67 20.43 10.21
N ILE A 241 -16.25 19.17 10.27
CA ILE A 241 -17.17 18.02 10.22
C ILE A 241 -17.12 17.30 11.56
N THR A 242 -18.26 16.85 12.06
CA THR A 242 -18.32 16.06 13.30
C THR A 242 -17.74 14.66 13.13
N ASP A 243 -17.02 14.21 14.16
CA ASP A 243 -16.52 12.85 14.28
C ASP A 243 -17.64 11.93 14.81
N GLY A 244 -18.54 11.51 13.92
CA GLY A 244 -19.61 10.56 14.24
C GLY A 244 -19.97 9.68 13.05
N ASP A 245 -20.74 8.62 13.29
CA ASP A 245 -21.19 7.69 12.25
C ASP A 245 -21.96 8.40 11.12
N THR A 246 -22.61 9.52 11.46
CA THR A 246 -23.23 10.46 10.52
C THR A 246 -22.52 11.81 10.60
N PRO A 247 -21.46 12.02 9.80
CA PRO A 247 -20.71 13.27 9.80
C PRO A 247 -21.59 14.44 9.36
N MET A 248 -21.66 15.47 10.19
CA MET A 248 -22.42 16.70 9.96
C MET A 248 -21.49 17.91 9.92
N TRP A 249 -21.88 18.92 9.15
CA TRP A 249 -21.17 20.20 9.11
C TRP A 249 -21.40 21.01 10.39
N ASN A 250 -20.32 21.42 11.02
CA ASN A 250 -20.30 22.45 12.04
C ASN A 250 -20.01 23.80 11.39
N MET A 251 -20.87 24.77 11.68
CA MET A 251 -20.70 26.14 11.20
C MET A 251 -19.67 26.87 12.06
N PRO A 252 -18.86 27.77 11.48
CA PRO A 252 -17.96 28.61 12.24
C PRO A 252 -18.74 29.48 13.24
N THR A 253 -18.17 29.67 14.43
CA THR A 253 -18.79 30.47 15.49
C THR A 253 -18.24 31.89 15.55
N GLN A 254 -17.09 32.14 14.90
CA GLN A 254 -16.44 33.44 14.82
C GLN A 254 -16.71 34.15 13.49
N ASN A 255 -16.69 35.48 13.51
CA ASN A 255 -16.87 36.34 12.34
C ASN A 255 -15.62 37.19 12.04
N PRO A 256 -15.28 37.42 10.76
CA PRO A 256 -15.89 36.80 9.59
C PRO A 256 -15.51 35.31 9.48
N PRO A 257 -16.40 34.45 8.97
CA PRO A 257 -16.07 33.05 8.73
C PRO A 257 -14.92 32.94 7.71
N ARG A 258 -14.12 31.89 7.87
CA ARG A 258 -13.00 31.57 6.99
C ARG A 258 -13.32 30.35 6.14
N ILE A 259 -13.12 30.48 4.85
CA ILE A 259 -13.15 29.35 3.93
C ILE A 259 -11.73 28.84 3.78
N LEU A 260 -11.60 27.54 4.00
CA LEU A 260 -10.40 26.81 3.69
C LEU A 260 -10.59 26.09 2.36
N ILE A 261 -9.63 26.27 1.45
CA ILE A 261 -9.61 25.60 0.15
C ILE A 261 -8.81 24.28 0.30
N CYS A 262 -9.50 23.14 0.57
CA CYS A 262 -8.96 21.83 1.01
C CYS A 262 -9.46 20.53 0.32
N LYS A 263 -8.57 19.53 0.19
CA LYS A 263 -8.77 18.13 -0.24
C LYS A 263 -9.08 17.15 0.91
N CYS A 264 -10.17 16.39 0.93
CA CYS A 264 -10.23 15.16 1.75
C CYS A 264 -10.22 13.92 0.84
N SER A 265 -9.14 13.13 0.83
CA SER A 265 -9.12 11.85 0.10
C SER A 265 -9.34 10.66 1.05
N ASN A 266 -10.52 10.05 0.89
CA ASN A 266 -10.99 8.75 1.41
C ASN A 266 -11.33 8.62 2.91
N ARG A 267 -12.64 8.50 3.17
CA ARG A 267 -13.29 8.15 4.46
C ARG A 267 -13.17 6.67 4.87
N SER A 268 -12.33 5.87 4.23
CA SER A 268 -12.38 4.42 4.40
C SER A 268 -10.97 3.84 4.47
N PHE A 269 -10.23 4.07 5.55
CA PHE A 269 -9.15 3.22 6.09
C PHE A 269 -8.34 4.00 7.14
N PHE A 270 -8.87 4.18 8.35
CA PHE A 270 -8.04 4.60 9.49
C PHE A 270 -8.48 3.90 10.77
N ASN A 271 -7.72 2.87 11.14
CA ASN A 271 -7.76 2.31 12.48
C ASN A 271 -6.33 2.26 13.05
N ILE A 272 -6.16 2.97 14.17
CA ILE A 272 -5.28 2.69 15.31
C ILE A 272 -3.92 3.43 15.42
N ILE A 273 -3.33 4.06 14.40
CA ILE A 273 -2.10 4.90 14.63
C ILE A 273 -2.25 6.37 14.20
N ALA A 274 -3.23 6.73 13.37
CA ALA A 274 -3.50 8.12 13.00
C ALA A 274 -4.35 8.91 14.03
N ILE A 275 -4.81 8.24 15.08
CA ILE A 275 -5.72 8.83 16.07
C ILE A 275 -5.00 9.81 17.01
N MET A 276 -3.67 9.85 17.07
CA MET A 276 -2.97 10.79 17.97
C MET A 276 -2.43 12.07 17.34
N LEU A 277 -2.38 12.21 16.01
CA LEU A 277 -1.80 13.38 15.33
C LEU A 277 -2.72 14.07 14.30
N PHE A 278 -3.94 13.54 14.10
CA PHE A 278 -4.91 14.06 13.10
C PHE A 278 -6.31 14.32 13.69
N LEU A 279 -6.43 14.48 15.01
CA LEU A 279 -7.72 14.78 15.64
C LEU A 279 -8.01 16.30 15.64
N CYS A 280 -9.15 16.65 15.04
CA CYS A 280 -9.89 17.92 15.15
C CYS A 280 -9.51 19.13 14.28
N LEU A 281 -8.79 18.96 13.16
CA LEU A 281 -8.68 20.03 12.14
C LEU A 281 -8.78 19.50 10.71
N PRO A 282 -9.80 19.93 9.93
CA PRO A 282 -9.73 19.80 8.49
C PRO A 282 -8.70 20.81 7.95
N LEU A 283 -7.70 20.31 7.22
CA LEU A 283 -6.51 21.09 6.86
C LEU A 283 -5.94 20.58 5.53
N LEU A 284 -6.21 21.21 4.37
CA LEU A 284 -5.61 20.92 3.03
C LEU A 284 -5.76 22.17 2.09
N VAL A 285 -5.38 22.23 0.79
CA VAL A 285 -4.06 22.18 0.08
C VAL A 285 -4.35 22.20 -1.44
N HIS A 286 -3.70 23.08 -2.21
CA HIS A 286 -3.53 22.98 -3.68
C HIS A 286 -2.33 22.07 -3.98
N ASP A 287 -2.49 21.16 -4.94
CA ASP A 287 -1.48 20.15 -5.28
C ASP A 287 -1.64 19.67 -6.72
N GLU A 288 -0.52 19.35 -7.38
CA GLU A 288 -0.48 18.74 -8.70
C GLU A 288 -0.37 17.21 -8.59
N SER A 289 -1.39 16.52 -9.08
CA SER A 289 -1.35 15.06 -9.20
C SER A 289 -0.97 14.64 -10.61
N THR A 290 0.06 13.81 -10.73
CA THR A 290 0.42 13.17 -12.01
C THR A 290 -0.16 11.76 -12.06
N PHE A 291 -1.07 11.52 -12.99
CA PHE A 291 -1.59 10.20 -13.32
C PHE A 291 -0.77 9.61 -14.46
N ARG A 292 -0.38 8.34 -14.37
CA ARG A 292 0.38 7.68 -15.45
C ARG A 292 -0.38 6.47 -16.00
N SER A 293 -0.37 6.29 -17.32
CA SER A 293 -0.85 5.06 -17.93
C SER A 293 0.11 3.91 -17.57
N GLY A 294 -0.41 2.77 -17.16
CA GLY A 294 0.42 1.63 -16.75
C GLY A 294 1.16 1.86 -15.43
N GLU A 295 0.58 2.60 -14.48
CA GLU A 295 1.06 2.56 -13.10
C GLU A 295 1.21 1.12 -12.63
N VAL A 296 2.40 0.82 -12.13
CA VAL A 296 2.77 -0.52 -11.68
C VAL A 296 1.83 -0.93 -10.55
N SER A 297 1.51 -2.22 -10.48
CA SER A 297 0.74 -2.83 -9.39
C SER A 297 1.04 -2.16 -8.04
N SER A 298 -0.02 -1.72 -7.35
CA SER A 298 0.08 -1.04 -6.05
C SER A 298 0.73 -1.89 -4.97
N LYS A 299 0.92 -3.19 -5.22
CA LYS A 299 1.60 -4.16 -4.36
C LYS A 299 2.65 -4.95 -5.13
N ARG A 300 3.79 -5.21 -4.49
CA ARG A 300 4.87 -6.04 -5.05
C ARG A 300 5.53 -6.88 -3.98
N TRP A 301 6.27 -7.90 -4.41
CA TRP A 301 7.20 -8.62 -3.53
C TRP A 301 8.49 -7.83 -3.39
N PHE A 302 9.03 -7.73 -2.18
CA PHE A 302 10.36 -7.16 -1.92
C PHE A 302 11.00 -7.77 -0.68
N PHE A 303 12.33 -7.66 -0.60
CA PHE A 303 13.11 -8.00 0.59
C PHE A 303 13.50 -6.72 1.33
N LYS A 304 13.42 -6.75 2.67
CA LYS A 304 13.63 -5.57 3.52
C LYS A 304 14.96 -4.84 3.26
N GLU A 305 16.01 -5.58 2.93
CA GLU A 305 17.37 -5.05 2.78
C GLU A 305 17.67 -4.52 1.36
N ASN A 306 16.84 -4.86 0.37
CA ASN A 306 17.09 -4.55 -1.04
C ASN A 306 15.86 -3.87 -1.66
N THR A 307 15.42 -2.75 -1.10
CA THR A 307 14.28 -2.01 -1.70
C THR A 307 14.82 -0.98 -2.69
N PRO A 308 14.76 -1.25 -4.02
CA PRO A 308 15.24 -0.29 -5.00
C PRO A 308 14.36 0.95 -5.03
N VAL A 309 14.99 2.12 -5.18
CA VAL A 309 14.29 3.38 -5.47
C VAL A 309 13.67 3.30 -6.86
N PHE A 310 12.37 3.57 -6.93
CA PHE A 310 11.55 3.40 -8.11
C PHE A 310 11.90 4.42 -9.21
N SER A 311 11.93 3.94 -10.46
CA SER A 311 11.75 4.84 -11.61
C SER A 311 10.27 5.12 -11.75
N LYS A 312 9.88 6.40 -11.88
CA LYS A 312 8.50 6.77 -12.21
C LYS A 312 8.10 6.05 -13.52
N GLY A 313 6.89 5.48 -13.59
CA GLY A 313 6.45 4.61 -14.69
C GLY A 313 6.63 5.23 -16.09
N ARG A 314 6.88 4.38 -17.11
CA ARG A 314 7.24 4.77 -18.50
C ARG A 314 6.03 5.12 -19.40
N GLY A 315 4.81 5.12 -18.88
CA GLY A 315 3.62 5.41 -19.68
C GLY A 315 3.36 6.91 -19.90
N ARG A 316 2.33 7.20 -20.70
CA ARG A 316 1.81 8.56 -20.89
C ARG A 316 1.40 9.10 -19.53
N SER A 317 1.71 10.37 -19.27
CA SER A 317 1.31 11.01 -18.03
C SER A 317 0.34 12.15 -18.27
N HIS A 318 -0.57 12.35 -17.34
CA HIS A 318 -1.56 13.40 -17.34
C HIS A 318 -1.47 14.10 -15.98
N MET A 319 -1.15 15.39 -15.99
CA MET A 319 -1.05 16.19 -14.77
C MET A 319 -2.37 16.92 -14.57
N VAL A 320 -2.90 16.88 -13.36
CA VAL A 320 -4.09 17.63 -12.97
C VAL A 320 -3.73 18.47 -11.75
N SER A 321 -4.08 19.74 -11.80
CA SER A 321 -3.94 20.71 -10.72
C SER A 321 -5.34 21.21 -10.34
N ASP A 322 -5.67 21.21 -9.06
CA ASP A 322 -7.03 21.52 -8.62
C ASP A 322 -7.06 22.29 -7.29
N PHE A 323 -8.16 23.01 -7.07
CA PHE A 323 -8.49 23.67 -5.82
C PHE A 323 -9.70 23.02 -5.18
N LEU A 324 -9.45 22.34 -4.08
CA LEU A 324 -10.49 21.68 -3.31
C LEU A 324 -11.00 22.64 -2.23
N VAL A 325 -12.19 22.47 -1.66
CA VAL A 325 -12.77 23.40 -0.68
C VAL A 325 -13.48 22.65 0.44
N GLU A 326 -13.24 23.04 1.69
CA GLU A 326 -14.01 22.51 2.83
C GLU A 326 -15.21 23.43 3.07
N HIS A 327 -16.29 23.16 2.35
CA HIS A 327 -17.53 23.93 2.45
C HIS A 327 -18.75 23.03 2.21
N PRO A 328 -19.91 23.30 2.86
CA PRO A 328 -21.12 22.49 2.69
C PRO A 328 -21.64 22.33 1.24
N ASN A 329 -21.25 23.24 0.35
CA ASN A 329 -21.66 23.22 -1.07
C ASN A 329 -20.88 22.23 -1.93
N GLY A 330 -19.81 21.63 -1.40
CA GLY A 330 -19.05 20.60 -2.11
C GLY A 330 -17.54 20.74 -1.96
N PRO A 331 -16.80 19.66 -2.28
CA PRO A 331 -15.36 19.59 -2.07
C PRO A 331 -14.53 20.25 -3.17
N PHE A 332 -15.14 20.72 -4.26
CA PHE A 332 -14.45 21.32 -5.41
C PHE A 332 -14.90 22.76 -5.59
N PHE A 333 -13.96 23.63 -5.98
CA PHE A 333 -14.31 24.99 -6.38
C PHE A 333 -14.95 25.00 -7.78
N GLU A 334 -16.24 25.28 -7.84
CA GLU A 334 -17.00 25.39 -9.08
C GLU A 334 -17.98 26.56 -8.99
N LEU A 335 -18.15 27.34 -10.07
CA LEU A 335 -19.21 28.33 -10.20
C LEU A 335 -20.49 27.68 -10.75
N SER A 336 -21.65 28.10 -10.25
CA SER A 336 -22.92 27.81 -10.90
C SER A 336 -22.95 28.43 -12.32
N GLU A 337 -23.87 27.97 -13.17
CA GLU A 337 -24.01 28.48 -14.54
C GLU A 337 -24.20 30.01 -14.58
N ASP A 338 -25.00 30.57 -13.68
CA ASP A 338 -25.26 32.01 -13.66
C ASP A 338 -24.07 32.81 -13.10
N GLU A 339 -23.38 32.29 -12.09
CA GLU A 339 -22.12 32.87 -11.60
C GLU A 339 -21.04 32.85 -12.70
N TRP A 340 -20.95 31.75 -13.46
CA TRP A 340 -20.01 31.60 -14.57
C TRP A 340 -20.29 32.57 -15.72
N LYS A 341 -21.55 32.71 -16.14
CA LYS A 341 -21.93 33.69 -17.18
C LYS A 341 -21.53 35.12 -16.77
N GLN A 342 -21.74 35.49 -15.52
CA GLN A 342 -21.33 36.79 -14.99
C GLN A 342 -19.81 36.93 -14.98
N ALA A 343 -19.09 35.88 -14.55
CA ALA A 343 -17.63 35.85 -14.53
C ALA A 343 -17.03 36.05 -15.93
N VAL A 344 -17.51 35.30 -16.94
CA VAL A 344 -17.04 35.41 -18.33
C VAL A 344 -17.39 36.77 -18.96
N ALA A 345 -18.57 37.32 -18.63
CA ALA A 345 -18.97 38.64 -19.12
C ALA A 345 -18.04 39.76 -18.62
N LYS A 346 -17.58 39.68 -17.36
CA LYS A 346 -16.64 40.64 -16.76
C LYS A 346 -15.18 40.35 -17.16
N HIS A 347 -14.77 39.09 -17.08
CA HIS A 347 -13.40 38.63 -17.33
C HIS A 347 -13.36 37.80 -18.61
N LYS A 348 -13.24 38.50 -19.75
CA LYS A 348 -13.11 37.88 -21.07
C LYS A 348 -12.07 36.74 -21.16
N PRO A 349 -10.90 36.80 -20.47
CA PRO A 349 -9.93 35.71 -20.50
C PRO A 349 -10.47 34.36 -20.02
N LEU A 350 -11.50 34.32 -19.15
CA LEU A 350 -12.06 33.07 -18.63
C LEU A 350 -12.69 32.18 -19.70
N GLY A 351 -13.21 32.80 -20.78
CA GLY A 351 -13.83 32.11 -21.92
C GLY A 351 -12.93 32.04 -23.16
N ALA A 352 -11.70 32.55 -23.09
CA ALA A 352 -10.76 32.46 -24.20
C ALA A 352 -10.12 31.06 -24.26
N PRO A 353 -9.72 30.58 -25.45
CA PRO A 353 -8.89 29.39 -25.56
C PRO A 353 -7.59 29.58 -24.77
N SER A 354 -7.15 28.53 -24.08
CA SER A 354 -5.90 28.50 -23.33
C SER A 354 -5.11 27.25 -23.74
N ASP A 355 -3.78 27.31 -23.61
CA ASP A 355 -2.91 26.14 -23.77
C ASP A 355 -3.10 25.13 -22.63
N ILE A 356 -3.69 25.57 -21.52
CA ILE A 356 -4.07 24.74 -20.37
C ILE A 356 -5.51 24.30 -20.54
N ASP A 357 -5.77 22.99 -20.39
CA ASP A 357 -7.12 22.44 -20.47
C ASP A 357 -7.84 22.63 -19.13
N TYR A 358 -8.71 23.63 -19.06
CA TYR A 358 -9.52 23.92 -17.87
C TYR A 358 -10.86 23.20 -17.91
N VAL A 359 -11.23 22.57 -16.79
CA VAL A 359 -12.59 22.03 -16.64
C VAL A 359 -13.58 23.21 -16.56
N SER A 360 -14.66 23.12 -17.33
CA SER A 360 -15.67 24.18 -17.42
C SER A 360 -16.18 24.61 -16.05
N ARG A 361 -16.30 25.94 -15.83
CA ARG A 361 -16.78 26.55 -14.58
C ARG A 361 -15.94 26.28 -13.33
N THR A 362 -14.72 25.73 -13.49
CA THR A 362 -13.77 25.51 -12.39
C THR A 362 -12.44 26.22 -12.65
N ALA A 363 -11.56 26.20 -11.65
CA ALA A 363 -10.14 26.52 -11.79
C ALA A 363 -9.27 25.25 -11.89
N THR A 364 -9.88 24.07 -12.03
CA THR A 364 -9.18 22.80 -12.26
C THR A 364 -8.53 22.82 -13.64
N ALA A 365 -7.23 22.59 -13.66
CA ALA A 365 -6.40 22.60 -14.85
C ALA A 365 -5.80 21.22 -15.11
N SER A 366 -5.66 20.85 -16.37
CA SER A 366 -4.94 19.63 -16.75
C SER A 366 -4.01 19.85 -17.93
N ILE A 367 -2.92 19.07 -17.95
CA ILE A 367 -1.88 19.11 -18.98
C ILE A 367 -1.49 17.66 -19.34
N ASN A 368 -1.47 17.36 -20.64
CA ASN A 368 -0.95 16.09 -21.14
C ASN A 368 0.58 16.14 -21.20
N ILE A 369 1.24 15.35 -20.35
CA ILE A 369 2.70 15.27 -20.28
C ILE A 369 3.19 14.32 -21.40
N GLY A 370 3.49 14.89 -22.56
CA GLY A 370 4.02 14.15 -23.72
C GLY A 370 5.16 14.85 -24.48
N THR A 371 5.31 16.17 -24.33
CA THR A 371 6.23 17.00 -25.12
C THR A 371 6.69 18.24 -24.32
N ASP A 372 7.30 18.03 -23.15
CA ASP A 372 7.85 19.08 -22.27
C ASP A 372 6.85 19.95 -21.49
N ALA A 373 5.55 19.63 -21.52
CA ALA A 373 4.54 20.37 -20.77
C ALA A 373 4.46 19.91 -19.30
N TYR A 374 4.71 20.84 -18.38
CA TYR A 374 4.55 20.71 -16.93
C TYR A 374 3.85 21.97 -16.39
N PHE A 375 3.30 21.90 -15.17
CA PHE A 375 2.93 23.12 -14.46
C PHE A 375 4.21 23.87 -14.06
N ASP A 376 4.51 24.91 -14.81
CA ASP A 376 5.52 25.91 -14.50
C ASP A 376 4.92 27.09 -13.70
N ASN A 377 5.74 28.09 -13.42
CA ASN A 377 5.29 29.25 -12.62
C ASN A 377 4.18 30.04 -13.33
N ASP A 378 4.26 30.20 -14.65
CA ASP A 378 3.31 31.01 -15.40
C ASP A 378 1.95 30.31 -15.51
N THR A 379 1.94 28.99 -15.71
CA THR A 379 0.72 28.17 -15.71
C THR A 379 0.05 28.16 -14.33
N ILE A 380 0.81 28.02 -13.24
CA ILE A 380 0.26 28.13 -11.88
C ILE A 380 -0.27 29.54 -11.61
N LEU A 381 0.47 30.59 -11.95
CA LEU A 381 -0.01 31.97 -11.79
C LEU A 381 -1.31 32.22 -12.57
N THR A 382 -1.38 31.76 -13.81
CA THR A 382 -2.59 31.86 -14.64
C THR A 382 -3.76 31.13 -13.98
N GLN A 383 -3.51 29.96 -13.41
CA GLN A 383 -4.53 29.18 -12.70
C GLN A 383 -5.01 29.91 -11.42
N PHE A 384 -4.11 30.51 -10.64
CA PHE A 384 -4.47 31.33 -9.47
C PHE A 384 -5.22 32.62 -9.86
N GLU A 385 -4.80 33.30 -10.92
CA GLU A 385 -5.52 34.46 -11.46
C GLU A 385 -6.94 34.09 -11.88
N ARG A 386 -7.11 32.93 -12.55
CA ARG A 386 -8.42 32.37 -12.87
C ARG A 386 -9.23 32.12 -11.62
N LEU A 387 -8.67 31.46 -10.60
CA LEU A 387 -9.35 31.23 -9.31
C LEU A 387 -9.83 32.54 -8.69
N PHE A 388 -8.96 33.55 -8.59
CA PHE A 388 -9.31 34.84 -7.97
C PHE A 388 -10.38 35.61 -8.75
N GLN A 389 -10.33 35.59 -10.08
CA GLN A 389 -11.39 36.17 -10.92
C GLN A 389 -12.72 35.47 -10.67
N MET A 390 -12.72 34.15 -10.50
CA MET A 390 -13.94 33.39 -10.25
C MET A 390 -14.47 33.56 -8.83
N LEU A 391 -13.59 33.67 -7.83
CA LEU A 391 -13.96 33.82 -6.41
C LEU A 391 -14.84 35.06 -6.16
N GLU A 392 -14.66 36.13 -6.94
CA GLU A 392 -15.50 37.33 -6.85
C GLU A 392 -16.99 37.04 -7.07
N PHE A 393 -17.32 36.01 -7.85
CA PHE A 393 -18.69 35.69 -8.23
C PHE A 393 -19.33 34.63 -7.35
N LYS A 394 -18.54 33.88 -6.56
CA LYS A 394 -19.03 32.76 -5.77
C LYS A 394 -19.87 33.27 -4.58
N GLN A 395 -21.19 33.25 -4.72
CA GLN A 395 -22.10 33.88 -3.77
C GLN A 395 -22.01 33.25 -2.38
N SER A 396 -21.85 31.94 -2.30
CA SER A 396 -21.70 31.25 -1.01
C SER A 396 -20.48 31.69 -0.23
N TYR A 397 -19.48 32.30 -0.88
CA TYR A 397 -18.22 32.71 -0.26
C TYR A 397 -18.16 34.20 0.03
N LYS A 398 -19.23 34.94 -0.30
CA LYS A 398 -19.31 36.36 -0.04
C LYS A 398 -19.18 36.66 1.46
N GLY A 399 -18.32 37.61 1.81
CA GLY A 399 -18.08 38.00 3.21
C GLY A 399 -17.15 37.06 3.99
N HIS A 400 -16.63 36.01 3.35
CA HIS A 400 -15.65 35.13 3.98
C HIS A 400 -14.23 35.68 3.80
N GLN A 401 -13.37 35.37 4.77
CA GLN A 401 -11.93 35.39 4.58
C GLN A 401 -11.50 34.08 3.91
N ILE A 402 -10.52 34.12 3.01
CA ILE A 402 -10.08 32.94 2.26
C ILE A 402 -8.64 32.66 2.62
N ASP A 403 -8.40 31.48 3.21
CA ASP A 403 -7.05 30.97 3.46
C ASP A 403 -6.73 29.92 2.39
N ILE A 404 -5.61 30.11 1.68
CA ILE A 404 -5.13 29.19 0.65
C ILE A 404 -3.86 28.51 1.15
N ILE A 405 -3.86 27.18 1.14
CA ILE A 405 -2.68 26.38 1.47
C ILE A 405 -2.10 25.84 0.16
N VAL A 406 -0.80 26.03 -0.04
CA VAL A 406 -0.03 25.47 -1.16
C VAL A 406 1.17 24.71 -0.60
N ASP A 407 1.69 23.74 -1.34
CA ASP A 407 2.99 23.17 -1.00
C ASP A 407 4.12 24.22 -1.22
N ASN A 408 5.31 23.93 -0.70
CA ASN A 408 6.47 24.82 -0.86
C ASN A 408 7.26 24.50 -2.15
N ALA A 409 6.59 24.06 -3.22
CA ALA A 409 7.25 23.87 -4.50
C ALA A 409 7.87 25.20 -4.98
N ARG A 410 8.98 25.11 -5.71
CA ARG A 410 9.62 26.29 -6.31
C ARG A 410 8.65 27.04 -7.23
N THR A 411 7.71 26.33 -7.83
CA THR A 411 6.67 26.88 -8.70
C THR A 411 5.70 27.78 -7.94
N HIS A 412 5.41 27.47 -6.68
CA HIS A 412 4.46 28.23 -5.84
C HIS A 412 5.11 29.42 -5.14
N THR A 413 6.43 29.38 -4.96
CA THR A 413 7.17 30.44 -4.25
C THR A 413 7.92 31.38 -5.16
N THR A 414 7.89 31.17 -6.48
CA THR A 414 8.56 32.08 -7.40
C THR A 414 7.86 33.43 -7.38
N LYS A 415 8.53 34.41 -6.77
CA LYS A 415 8.12 35.81 -6.85
C LYS A 415 8.39 36.33 -8.26
N VAL A 416 7.34 36.72 -8.96
CA VAL A 416 7.46 37.53 -10.17
C VAL A 416 7.65 38.97 -9.73
N TYR A 417 8.82 39.52 -10.03
CA TYR A 417 9.15 40.89 -9.70
C TYR A 417 8.92 41.77 -10.92
N SER A 418 8.27 42.91 -10.74
CA SER A 418 8.15 43.92 -11.79
C SER A 418 9.39 44.79 -11.81
N LEU A 419 9.81 45.26 -12.99
CA LEU A 419 10.85 46.29 -13.07
C LEU A 419 10.45 47.57 -12.32
N GLN A 420 9.14 47.83 -12.21
CA GLN A 420 8.61 48.99 -11.48
C GLN A 420 8.87 48.91 -9.97
N ASP A 421 9.15 47.73 -9.43
CA ASP A 421 9.45 47.53 -8.01
C ASP A 421 10.90 47.95 -7.66
N PHE A 422 11.74 48.16 -8.67
CA PHE A 422 13.11 48.62 -8.50
C PHE A 422 13.18 50.15 -8.56
N ARG A 423 13.82 50.75 -7.57
CA ARG A 423 14.12 52.19 -7.59
C ARG A 423 15.35 52.50 -8.46
N LYS A 424 15.39 53.72 -8.99
CA LYS A 424 16.49 54.21 -9.84
C LYS A 424 17.85 54.21 -9.12
N GLY A 425 17.88 54.70 -7.88
CA GLY A 425 19.11 54.98 -7.13
C GLY A 425 19.41 54.00 -6.00
N ILE A 426 20.63 54.11 -5.47
CA ILE A 426 21.15 53.31 -4.36
C ILE A 426 20.29 53.47 -3.10
N GLY A 427 20.04 52.36 -2.39
CA GLY A 427 19.28 52.34 -1.14
C GLY A 427 17.76 52.43 -1.31
N GLY A 428 17.26 52.46 -2.54
CA GLY A 428 15.82 52.38 -2.80
C GLY A 428 15.26 50.96 -2.67
N GLN A 429 13.95 50.82 -2.80
CA GLN A 429 13.30 49.51 -2.80
C GLN A 429 13.88 48.61 -3.89
N CYS A 430 14.21 47.37 -3.51
CA CYS A 430 14.63 46.30 -4.39
C CYS A 430 14.00 45.01 -3.87
N PRO A 431 13.26 44.26 -4.69
CA PRO A 431 12.46 43.16 -4.19
C PRO A 431 13.21 41.82 -4.15
N VAL A 432 14.45 41.80 -4.64
CA VAL A 432 15.32 40.62 -4.76
C VAL A 432 16.70 40.88 -4.18
N GLU A 433 17.30 39.85 -3.59
CA GLU A 433 18.70 39.91 -3.16
C GLU A 433 19.68 39.66 -4.30
N LYS A 434 19.31 38.80 -5.24
CA LYS A 434 20.14 38.39 -6.38
C LYS A 434 19.30 38.19 -7.63
N ILE A 435 19.88 38.49 -8.78
CA ILE A 435 19.33 38.19 -10.10
C ILE A 435 20.23 37.14 -10.74
N GLU A 436 19.65 36.01 -11.09
CA GLU A 436 20.36 34.93 -11.80
C GLU A 436 19.86 34.84 -13.24
N TYR A 437 20.79 34.72 -14.18
CA TYR A 437 20.45 34.60 -15.60
C TYR A 437 21.49 33.78 -16.36
N VAL A 438 21.15 33.41 -17.59
CA VAL A 438 22.08 32.74 -18.50
C VAL A 438 22.47 33.77 -19.57
N ASP A 439 23.75 34.01 -19.75
CA ASP A 439 24.24 34.94 -20.76
C ASP A 439 24.20 34.35 -22.18
N GLU A 440 24.63 35.14 -23.17
CA GLU A 440 24.64 34.76 -24.59
C GLU A 440 25.53 33.54 -24.89
N ASN A 441 26.47 33.21 -23.99
CA ASN A 441 27.37 32.05 -24.12
C ASN A 441 26.84 30.81 -23.39
N GLY A 442 25.63 30.87 -22.81
CA GLY A 442 25.06 29.77 -22.03
C GLY A 442 25.63 29.68 -20.61
N VAL A 443 26.38 30.67 -20.13
CA VAL A 443 26.98 30.66 -18.80
C VAL A 443 26.02 31.28 -17.79
N ARG A 444 25.81 30.60 -16.66
CA ARG A 444 24.99 31.13 -15.56
C ARG A 444 25.73 32.26 -14.85
N GLN A 445 25.13 33.44 -14.85
CA GLN A 445 25.59 34.64 -14.18
C GLN A 445 24.70 34.94 -12.97
N VAL A 446 25.28 35.54 -11.92
CA VAL A 446 24.58 35.95 -10.70
C VAL A 446 24.99 37.37 -10.33
N ILE A 447 24.02 38.25 -10.17
CA ILE A 447 24.22 39.64 -9.77
C ILE A 447 23.62 39.86 -8.40
N ASP A 448 24.44 40.30 -7.44
CA ASP A 448 23.93 40.76 -6.15
C ASP A 448 23.26 42.11 -6.31
N CYS A 449 22.01 42.22 -5.86
CA CYS A 449 21.24 43.46 -5.88
C CYS A 449 21.55 44.38 -4.69
N TYR A 450 22.43 43.96 -3.80
CA TYR A 450 22.90 44.71 -2.63
C TYR A 450 24.42 44.84 -2.64
N PHE A 451 24.94 45.97 -2.16
CA PHE A 451 26.37 46.16 -2.02
C PHE A 451 26.91 45.27 -0.89
N LYS A 452 27.83 44.36 -1.21
CA LYS A 452 28.51 43.51 -0.22
C LYS A 452 29.61 44.23 0.56
N GLN A 453 30.20 45.27 -0.03
CA GLN A 453 31.35 45.99 0.49
C GLN A 453 31.26 47.50 0.16
N GLY A 454 32.15 48.30 0.74
CA GLY A 454 32.25 49.74 0.50
C GLY A 454 31.27 50.61 1.30
N PRO A 455 31.20 51.92 1.00
CA PRO A 455 30.41 52.88 1.77
C PRO A 455 28.89 52.66 1.70
N ASN A 456 28.42 51.87 0.73
CA ASN A 456 27.02 51.52 0.56
C ASN A 456 26.68 50.10 1.03
N LYS A 457 27.57 49.41 1.77
CA LYS A 457 27.35 48.04 2.24
C LYS A 457 25.96 47.85 2.87
N GLY A 458 25.24 46.84 2.42
CA GLY A 458 23.88 46.52 2.88
C GLY A 458 22.76 47.37 2.24
N LYS A 459 23.09 48.41 1.47
CA LYS A 459 22.11 49.13 0.65
C LYS A 459 21.87 48.41 -0.67
N SER A 460 20.66 48.54 -1.22
CA SER A 460 20.34 48.06 -2.56
C SER A 460 21.08 48.87 -3.64
N LYS A 461 21.39 48.24 -4.76
CA LYS A 461 22.12 48.83 -5.89
C LYS A 461 21.27 49.81 -6.73
N GLY A 462 19.96 49.62 -6.77
CA GLY A 462 19.08 50.36 -7.68
C GLY A 462 19.36 50.04 -9.15
N LEU A 463 18.47 50.43 -10.06
CA LEU A 463 18.58 50.02 -11.47
C LEU A 463 19.82 50.58 -12.19
N VAL A 464 20.27 51.80 -11.82
CA VAL A 464 21.45 52.39 -12.47
C VAL A 464 22.70 51.56 -12.22
N GLU A 465 22.89 51.08 -10.99
CA GLU A 465 24.07 50.29 -10.66
C GLU A 465 23.94 48.85 -11.17
N ILE A 466 22.72 48.28 -11.14
CA ILE A 466 22.45 46.97 -11.78
C ILE A 466 22.75 47.04 -13.28
N CYS A 467 22.40 48.13 -13.98
CA CYS A 467 22.78 48.32 -15.39
C CYS A 467 24.29 48.32 -15.59
N LYS A 468 25.07 48.94 -14.69
CA LYS A 468 26.53 48.93 -14.78
C LYS A 468 27.10 47.53 -14.60
N ASP A 469 26.59 46.78 -13.61
CA ASP A 469 26.98 45.38 -13.38
C ASP A 469 26.66 44.50 -14.60
N LEU A 470 25.57 44.80 -15.31
CA LEU A 470 25.17 44.15 -16.56
C LEU A 470 25.91 44.65 -17.80
N GLY A 471 26.77 45.67 -17.69
CA GLY A 471 27.46 46.29 -18.84
C GLY A 471 26.54 47.13 -19.75
N VAL A 472 25.32 47.46 -19.31
CA VAL A 472 24.36 48.29 -20.06
C VAL A 472 24.74 49.76 -19.93
N LYS A 473 25.16 50.38 -21.04
CA LYS A 473 25.52 51.80 -21.08
C LYS A 473 24.28 52.71 -20.99
N LEU A 474 24.21 53.47 -19.90
CA LEU A 474 23.17 54.49 -19.66
C LEU A 474 23.74 55.90 -19.90
N PRO A 475 22.95 56.84 -20.47
CA PRO A 475 23.30 58.25 -20.49
C PRO A 475 23.43 58.85 -19.09
N ASP A 476 24.23 59.91 -18.93
CA ASP A 476 24.41 60.62 -17.65
C ASP A 476 23.09 61.13 -17.05
N LYS A 477 22.15 61.51 -17.93
CA LYS A 477 20.79 61.96 -17.57
C LYS A 477 19.76 61.02 -18.17
N VAL A 478 19.58 59.86 -17.56
CA VAL A 478 18.57 58.89 -17.95
C VAL A 478 17.35 58.94 -17.03
N THR A 479 16.15 58.85 -17.57
CA THR A 479 14.90 58.72 -16.81
C THR A 479 14.68 57.27 -16.38
N LEU A 480 13.82 57.05 -15.37
CA LEU A 480 13.51 55.68 -14.93
C LEU A 480 12.84 54.85 -16.05
N ALA A 481 11.99 55.48 -16.86
CA ALA A 481 11.31 54.84 -17.99
C ALA A 481 12.31 54.36 -19.06
N GLU A 482 13.31 55.18 -19.41
CA GLU A 482 14.37 54.79 -20.35
C GLU A 482 15.24 53.64 -19.81
N ILE A 483 15.48 53.60 -18.49
CA ILE A 483 16.18 52.47 -17.88
C ILE A 483 15.32 51.20 -18.02
N HIS A 484 14.02 51.28 -17.70
CA HIS A 484 13.10 50.15 -17.83
C HIS A 484 13.08 49.62 -19.28
N GLU A 485 12.99 50.51 -20.26
CA GLU A 485 12.95 50.12 -21.68
C GLU A 485 14.25 49.43 -22.14
N LYS A 486 15.41 49.93 -21.68
CA LYS A 486 16.69 49.31 -22.01
C LYS A 486 16.87 47.96 -21.33
N ILE A 487 16.52 47.87 -20.05
CA ILE A 487 16.83 46.70 -19.23
C ILE A 487 15.81 45.57 -19.40
N SER A 488 14.58 45.86 -19.81
CA SER A 488 13.54 44.85 -20.10
C SER A 488 13.93 43.93 -21.25
N LYS A 489 14.79 44.41 -22.15
CA LYS A 489 15.35 43.63 -23.27
C LYS A 489 16.53 42.74 -22.84
N HIS A 490 17.10 42.97 -21.66
CA HIS A 490 18.26 42.23 -21.18
C HIS A 490 17.84 40.87 -20.61
N PRO A 491 18.53 39.74 -20.93
CA PRO A 491 18.17 38.40 -20.45
C PRO A 491 18.02 38.28 -18.92
N ALA A 492 18.78 39.09 -18.18
CA ALA A 492 18.71 39.15 -16.72
C ALA A 492 17.36 39.59 -16.15
N LEU A 493 16.63 40.43 -16.89
CA LEU A 493 15.41 41.07 -16.41
C LEU A 493 14.26 40.96 -17.42
N SER A 494 14.44 40.24 -18.53
CA SER A 494 13.39 39.94 -19.50
C SER A 494 12.24 39.12 -18.91
N LYS A 495 12.49 38.40 -17.80
CA LYS A 495 11.47 37.69 -17.03
C LYS A 495 10.66 38.60 -16.09
N CYS A 496 11.11 39.83 -15.85
CA CYS A 496 10.33 40.81 -15.10
C CYS A 496 9.26 41.40 -16.03
N LYS A 497 7.99 40.97 -15.86
CA LYS A 497 6.87 41.51 -16.65
C LYS A 497 6.76 43.03 -16.42
N SER A 498 6.69 43.81 -17.49
CA SER A 498 6.23 45.19 -17.40
C SER A 498 4.73 45.15 -17.14
N LYS A 499 4.28 45.57 -15.95
CA LYS A 499 2.86 45.79 -15.69
C LYS A 499 2.30 46.88 -16.57
#